data_AF-A0A383A606-F1
#
_entry.id   AF-A0A383A606-F1
#
_cell.length_a   1.000
_cell.length_b   1.000
_cell.length_c   1.000
_cell.angle_alpha   90.00
_cell.angle_beta   90.00
_cell.angle_gamma   90.00
#
_symmetry.space_group_name_H-M   'P 1'
#
loop_
_entity.id
_entity.type
_entity.pdbx_description
1 polymer ?
#
loop_
_entity_poly.entity_id
_entity_poly.type
_entity_poly.pdbx_seq_one_letter_code
_entity_poly.pdbx_strand_id
1 'polypeptide(L)'
;MPGAASAASALQAEKVRMEVISQNIANASTTSTPEGGPYRRQVVRFETVMANQFDPNSAVQEVRVAGIENATGESRLIFQPGHPDADKTTGMVKYPNVSVHEEMADL
;
A
#
# COMPACT_ATOMS: atom_id res chain seq x y z
N MET A 1 16.11 26.22 -9.99
CA MET A 1 15.62 25.20 -10.94
C MET A 1 14.41 24.49 -10.33
N PRO A 2 13.19 24.96 -10.61
CA PRO A 2 11.95 24.40 -10.02
C PRO A 2 11.76 22.90 -10.32
N GLY A 3 12.23 22.40 -11.47
CA GLY A 3 12.14 20.97 -11.81
C GLY A 3 12.96 20.03 -10.92
N ALA A 4 14.04 20.51 -10.29
CA ALA A 4 14.86 19.68 -9.39
C ALA A 4 14.13 19.36 -8.08
N ALA A 5 13.34 20.30 -7.55
CA ALA A 5 12.53 20.09 -6.34
C ALA A 5 11.36 19.13 -6.60
N SER A 6 10.69 19.27 -7.75
CA SER A 6 9.65 18.32 -8.19
C SER A 6 10.19 16.90 -8.33
N ALA A 7 11.33 16.72 -9.01
CA ALA A 7 11.98 15.42 -9.16
C ALA A 7 12.41 14.81 -7.82
N ALA A 8 12.99 15.60 -6.92
CA ALA A 8 13.36 15.14 -5.58
C ALA A 8 12.13 14.72 -4.76
N SER A 9 11.04 15.49 -4.81
CA SER A 9 9.77 15.15 -4.13
C SER A 9 9.13 13.87 -4.69
N ALA A 10 9.19 13.68 -6.01
CA ALA A 10 8.69 12.48 -6.67
C ALA A 10 9.49 11.23 -6.30
N LEU A 11 10.83 11.33 -6.25
CA LEU A 11 11.70 10.22 -5.81
C LEU A 11 11.44 9.84 -4.35
N GLN A 12 11.24 10.83 -3.48
CA GLN A 12 10.91 10.58 -2.08
C GLN A 12 9.55 9.91 -1.94
N ALA A 13 8.56 10.36 -2.73
CA ALA A 13 7.23 9.78 -2.76
C ALA A 13 7.26 8.32 -3.27
N GLU A 14 8.06 8.06 -4.30
CA GLU A 14 8.22 6.72 -4.87
C GLU A 14 8.93 5.78 -3.90
N LYS A 15 9.91 6.26 -3.13
CA LYS A 15 10.54 5.46 -2.07
C LYS A 15 9.51 4.95 -1.05
N VAL A 16 8.57 5.81 -0.63
CA VAL A 16 7.50 5.41 0.29
C VAL A 16 6.58 4.36 -0.35
N ARG A 17 6.28 4.50 -1.65
CA ARG A 17 5.52 3.48 -2.39
C ARG A 17 6.22 2.13 -2.39
N MET A 18 7.52 2.09 -2.68
CA MET A 18 8.30 0.85 -2.62
C MET A 18 8.30 0.23 -1.21
N GLU A 19 8.41 1.04 -0.16
CA GLU A 19 8.34 0.56 1.22
C GLU A 19 6.98 -0.09 1.53
N VAL A 20 5.87 0.50 1.06
CA VAL A 20 4.53 -0.06 1.24
C VAL A 20 4.33 -1.34 0.42
N ILE A 21 4.79 -1.37 -0.82
CA ILE A 21 4.76 -2.57 -1.67
C ILE A 21 5.56 -3.71 -1.01
N SER A 22 6.75 -3.40 -0.50
CA SER A 22 7.57 -4.40 0.21
C SER A 22 6.87 -4.94 1.45
N GLN A 23 6.16 -4.10 2.21
CA GLN A 23 5.37 -4.53 3.37
C GLN A 23 4.18 -5.41 2.96
N ASN A 24 3.52 -5.09 1.84
CA ASN A 24 2.46 -5.91 1.29
C ASN A 24 2.98 -7.31 0.92
N ILE A 25 4.08 -7.38 0.16
CA ILE A 25 4.69 -8.66 -0.24
C ILE A 25 5.09 -9.48 1.00
N ALA A 26 5.76 -8.85 1.97
CA ALA A 26 6.20 -9.52 3.19
C ALA A 26 5.03 -10.10 4.00
N ASN A 27 3.89 -9.42 4.01
CA ASN A 27 2.70 -9.82 4.75
C ASN A 27 1.62 -10.51 3.90
N ALA A 28 1.92 -10.89 2.65
CA ALA A 28 0.93 -11.47 1.75
C ALA A 28 0.36 -12.82 2.22
N SER A 29 1.07 -13.51 3.11
CA SER A 29 0.65 -14.78 3.73
C SER A 29 0.28 -14.65 5.21
N THR A 30 0.21 -13.43 5.75
CA THR A 30 -0.10 -13.20 7.17
C THR A 30 -1.61 -13.32 7.42
N THR A 31 -2.03 -14.47 7.95
CA THR A 31 -3.43 -14.80 8.26
C THR A 31 -3.90 -14.34 9.64
N SER A 32 -2.95 -13.97 10.51
CA SER A 32 -3.20 -13.55 11.88
C SER A 32 -2.32 -12.35 12.25
N THR A 33 -2.97 -11.24 12.60
CA THR A 33 -2.33 -10.05 13.15
C THR A 33 -2.70 -9.86 14.63
N PRO A 34 -1.95 -9.04 15.40
CA PRO A 34 -2.28 -8.72 16.78
C PRO A 34 -3.68 -8.11 16.97
N GLU A 35 -4.20 -7.46 15.94
CA GLU A 35 -5.54 -6.84 15.92
C GLU A 35 -6.66 -7.84 15.57
N GLY A 36 -6.29 -9.04 15.13
CA GLY A 36 -7.18 -10.11 14.70
C GLY A 36 -7.44 -10.11 13.19
N GLY A 37 -7.41 -11.31 12.61
CA GLY A 37 -7.65 -11.54 11.18
C GLY A 37 -6.41 -11.34 10.30
N PRO A 38 -6.57 -11.42 8.97
CA PRO A 38 -5.45 -11.32 8.03
C PRO A 38 -4.95 -9.88 7.89
N TYR A 39 -3.69 -9.75 7.48
CA TYR A 39 -3.13 -8.48 7.03
C TYR A 39 -3.99 -7.84 5.93
N ARG A 40 -4.12 -6.51 5.97
CA ARG A 40 -4.82 -5.73 4.95
C ARG A 40 -3.80 -5.05 4.07
N ARG A 41 -3.93 -5.26 2.76
CA ARG A 41 -3.11 -4.59 1.74
C ARG A 41 -3.19 -3.08 1.94
N GLN A 42 -2.05 -2.41 1.87
CA GLN A 42 -1.95 -0.97 2.01
C GLN A 42 -1.58 -0.31 0.68
N VAL A 43 -2.06 0.91 0.46
CA VAL A 43 -1.77 1.71 -0.73
C VAL A 43 -1.41 3.14 -0.34
N VAL A 44 -0.51 3.74 -1.10
CA VAL A 44 -0.08 5.13 -0.90
C VAL A 44 -1.03 6.06 -1.64
N ARG A 45 -1.60 7.04 -0.94
CA ARG A 45 -2.30 8.16 -1.56
C ARG A 45 -1.33 9.31 -1.76
N PHE A 46 -1.23 9.79 -2.99
CA PHE A 46 -0.44 10.97 -3.31
C PHE A 46 -1.34 12.21 -3.42
N GLU A 47 -0.81 13.35 -3.00
CA GLU A 47 -1.40 14.66 -3.22
C GLU A 47 -0.37 15.57 -3.89
N THR A 48 -0.85 16.43 -4.78
CA THR A 48 -0.01 17.45 -5.41
C THR A 48 -0.21 18.77 -4.69
N VAL A 49 0.89 19.37 -4.25
CA VAL A 49 0.86 20.69 -3.63
C VAL A 49 1.43 21.67 -4.65
N MET A 50 0.64 22.69 -4.99
CA MET A 50 1.14 23.84 -5.75
C MET A 50 1.88 24.76 -4.77
N ALA A 51 3.20 24.68 -4.75
CA ALA A 51 4.02 25.65 -4.05
C ALA A 51 4.02 26.95 -4.88
N ASN A 52 3.44 28.01 -4.30
CA ASN A 52 3.15 29.34 -4.89
C ASN A 52 1.85 29.47 -5.70
N GLN A 53 0.72 29.63 -5.00
CA GLN A 53 -0.53 30.14 -5.59
C GLN A 53 -0.45 31.61 -6.05
N PHE A 54 0.59 32.36 -5.65
CA PHE A 54 0.68 33.81 -5.87
C PHE A 54 1.64 34.24 -6.98
N ASP A 55 2.43 33.33 -7.55
CA ASP A 55 3.33 33.63 -8.68
C ASP A 55 3.17 32.59 -9.80
N PRO A 56 2.42 32.90 -10.88
CA PRO A 56 2.17 31.99 -11.98
C PRO A 56 3.44 31.62 -12.78
N ASN A 57 4.57 32.32 -12.58
CA ASN A 57 5.86 31.98 -13.20
C ASN A 57 6.73 31.07 -12.33
N SER A 58 6.29 30.75 -11.11
CA SER A 58 7.06 29.97 -10.11
C SER A 58 6.23 28.84 -9.50
N ALA A 59 5.27 28.31 -10.27
CA ALA A 59 4.44 27.18 -9.86
C ALA A 59 5.29 25.90 -9.81
N VAL A 60 5.82 25.58 -8.64
CA VAL A 60 6.49 24.30 -8.40
C VAL A 60 5.43 23.30 -8.00
N GLN A 61 5.23 22.28 -8.84
CA GLN A 61 4.35 21.17 -8.53
C GLN A 61 5.15 20.13 -7.75
N GLU A 62 4.87 20.03 -6.45
CA GLU A 62 5.49 19.02 -5.58
C GLU A 62 4.52 17.86 -5.37
N VAL A 63 5.06 16.64 -5.38
CA VAL A 63 4.30 15.43 -5.02
C VAL A 63 4.58 15.10 -3.57
N ARG A 64 3.54 14.88 -2.78
CA ARG A 64 3.66 14.45 -1.38
C ARG A 64 2.80 13.22 -1.13
N VAL A 65 3.25 12.41 -0.18
CA VAL A 65 2.44 11.31 0.35
C VAL A 65 1.41 11.90 1.30
N ALA A 66 0.14 11.80 0.91
CA ALA A 66 -0.99 12.25 1.72
C ALA A 66 -1.33 11.28 2.85
N GLY A 67 -1.03 10.00 2.65
CA GLY A 67 -1.25 8.96 3.64
C GLY A 67 -1.10 7.56 3.05
N ILE A 68 -1.11 6.58 3.95
CA ILE A 68 -1.17 5.17 3.62
C ILE A 68 -2.55 4.66 4.07
N GLU A 69 -3.28 4.04 3.17
CA GLU A 69 -4.65 3.57 3.41
C GLU A 69 -4.77 2.08 3.15
N ASN A 70 -5.72 1.44 3.82
CA ASN A 70 -6.07 0.06 3.51
C ASN A 70 -6.80 0.01 2.17
N ALA A 71 -6.33 -0.85 1.27
CA ALA A 71 -6.98 -1.11 0.00
C ALA A 71 -8.38 -1.68 0.23
N THR A 72 -9.33 -1.28 -0.62
CA THR A 72 -10.66 -1.86 -0.65
C THR A 72 -10.59 -3.24 -1.30
N GLY A 73 -11.17 -4.24 -0.66
CA GLY A 73 -11.20 -5.61 -1.18
C GLY A 73 -11.45 -6.64 -0.09
N GLU A 74 -12.12 -7.73 -0.46
CA GLU A 74 -12.39 -8.83 0.46
C GLU A 74 -11.17 -9.73 0.62
N SER A 75 -10.98 -10.27 1.82
CA SER A 75 -9.96 -11.29 2.09
C SER A 75 -10.22 -12.54 1.26
N ARG A 76 -9.16 -13.18 0.75
CA ARG A 76 -9.30 -14.45 0.01
C ARG A 76 -9.57 -15.58 1.00
N LEU A 77 -10.59 -16.39 0.72
CA LEU A 77 -10.92 -17.57 1.52
C LEU A 77 -10.34 -18.82 0.88
N ILE A 78 -9.57 -19.60 1.65
CA ILE A 78 -8.97 -20.85 1.19
C ILE A 78 -9.34 -21.97 2.15
N PHE A 79 -9.86 -23.08 1.63
CA PHE A 79 -10.20 -24.24 2.44
C PHE A 79 -8.94 -24.98 2.91
N GLN A 80 -8.63 -24.91 4.20
CA GLN A 80 -7.49 -25.55 4.87
C GLN A 80 -7.90 -25.97 6.30
N PRO A 81 -8.68 -27.06 6.47
CA PRO A 81 -9.28 -27.44 7.75
C PRO A 81 -8.27 -27.79 8.86
N GLY A 82 -7.00 -28.03 8.53
CA GLY A 82 -5.92 -28.28 9.50
C GLY A 82 -5.12 -27.04 9.90
N HIS A 83 -5.45 -25.86 9.38
CA HIS A 83 -4.71 -24.63 9.68
C HIS A 83 -5.13 -24.03 11.04
N PRO A 84 -4.20 -23.47 11.84
CA PRO A 84 -4.53 -22.90 13.16
C PRO A 84 -5.57 -21.78 13.07
N ASP A 85 -5.51 -20.96 12.01
CA ASP A 85 -6.45 -19.86 11.77
C ASP A 85 -7.67 -20.27 10.93
N ALA A 86 -7.92 -21.56 10.73
CA ALA A 86 -9.11 -22.01 10.02
C ALA A 86 -10.36 -21.82 10.87
N ASP A 87 -11.45 -21.41 10.21
CA ASP A 87 -12.77 -21.43 10.82
C ASP A 87 -13.13 -22.87 11.19
N LYS A 88 -13.49 -23.09 12.47
CA LYS A 88 -13.78 -24.41 13.03
C LYS A 88 -15.00 -25.10 12.40
N THR A 89 -15.88 -24.34 11.73
CA THR A 89 -17.10 -24.84 11.11
C THR A 89 -16.93 -25.08 9.61
N THR A 90 -16.28 -24.16 8.92
CA THR A 90 -16.15 -24.20 7.45
C THR A 90 -14.80 -24.73 6.98
N GLY A 91 -13.78 -24.81 7.85
CA GLY A 91 -12.41 -25.16 7.49
C GLY A 91 -11.71 -24.11 6.62
N MET A 92 -12.28 -22.90 6.51
CA MET A 92 -11.77 -21.83 5.65
C MET A 92 -10.81 -20.92 6.41
N VAL A 93 -9.71 -20.54 5.76
CA VAL A 93 -8.73 -19.56 6.25
C VAL A 93 -8.87 -18.28 5.44
N LYS A 94 -8.88 -17.14 6.14
CA LYS A 94 -8.85 -15.81 5.51
C LYS A 94 -7.41 -15.39 5.28
N TYR A 95 -7.07 -15.17 4.02
CA TYR A 95 -5.78 -14.65 3.59
C TYR A 95 -5.90 -13.17 3.18
N PRO A 96 -4.81 -12.40 3.33
CA PRO A 96 -4.71 -11.06 2.78
C PRO A 96 -5.07 -11.03 1.29
N ASN A 97 -5.76 -9.97 0.87
CA ASN A 97 -5.97 -9.66 -0.55
C ASN A 97 -4.73 -8.96 -1.15
N VAL A 98 -3.57 -9.61 -1.01
CA VAL A 98 -2.31 -9.14 -1.56
C VAL A 98 -1.87 -10.10 -2.66
N SER A 99 -1.71 -9.59 -3.86
CA SER A 99 -1.19 -10.35 -4.96
C SER A 99 0.30 -10.07 -5.13
N VAL A 100 1.16 -11.00 -4.71
CA VAL A 100 2.61 -10.82 -4.78
C VAL A 100 3.10 -10.51 -6.20
N HIS A 101 2.47 -11.09 -7.23
CA HIS A 101 2.84 -10.81 -8.62
C HIS A 101 2.43 -9.40 -9.07
N GLU A 102 1.29 -8.88 -8.60
CA GLU A 102 0.89 -7.49 -8.88
C GLU A 102 1.79 -6.51 -8.14
N GLU A 103 2.08 -6.77 -6.86
CA GLU A 103 2.98 -5.93 -6.06
C GLU A 103 4.40 -5.89 -6.66
N MET A 104 4.92 -7.03 -7.16
CA MET A 104 6.21 -7.06 -7.86
C MET A 104 6.20 -6.33 -9.20
N ALA A 105 5.05 -6.28 -9.88
CA ALA A 105 4.89 -5.54 -11.14
C ALA A 105 4.73 -4.02 -10.92
N ASP A 106 4.27 -3.62 -9.72
CA ASP A 106 4.10 -2.23 -9.30
C ASP A 106 5.40 -1.59 -8.76
N LEU A 107 6.47 -2.37 -8.55
CA LEU A 107 7.83 -1.90 -8.28
C LEU A 107 8.46 -1.23 -9.51
#